data_AF-A0A2E9W300-F1
#
_entry.id   AF-A0A2E9W300-F1
#
_cell.length_a   1.000
_cell.length_b   1.000
_cell.length_c   1.000
_cell.angle_alpha   90.00
_cell.angle_beta   90.00
_cell.angle_gamma   90.00
#
_symmetry.space_group_name_H-M   'P 1'
#
loop_
_entity.id
_entity.type
_entity.pdbx_description
1 polymer ?
#
loop_
_entity_poly.entity_id
_entity_poly.type
_entity_poly.pdbx_seq_one_letter_code
_entity_poly.pdbx_strand_id
1 'polypeptide(L)'
;MNHARIAAEALRFRLGTLSEPGGSNNPPVDTSEAGEILAACGDPGVDSALRMLGDTWRAAGLEPTTIDRPWTAGDTARLRTVGGVKLLDTLDQLVTGVSRCRIPR
;
A
#
# COMPACT_ATOMS: atom_id res chain seq x y z
N MET A 1 6.08 13.11 -5.11
CA MET A 1 5.50 11.88 -4.53
C MET A 1 4.76 11.16 -5.65
N ASN A 2 5.18 9.95 -6.01
CA ASN A 2 4.50 9.17 -7.04
C ASN A 2 3.44 8.28 -6.38
N HIS A 3 2.16 8.68 -6.43
CA HIS A 3 1.06 7.96 -5.78
C HIS A 3 0.92 6.52 -6.29
N ALA A 4 1.16 6.27 -7.58
CA ALA A 4 1.12 4.93 -8.14
C ALA A 4 2.19 4.03 -7.51
N ARG A 5 3.43 4.54 -7.36
CA ARG A 5 4.51 3.80 -6.69
C ARG A 5 4.26 3.58 -5.20
N ILE A 6 3.69 4.56 -4.50
CA ILE A 6 3.33 4.40 -3.08
C ILE A 6 2.24 3.32 -2.93
N ALA A 7 1.21 3.37 -3.77
CA ALA A 7 0.17 2.36 -3.80
C ALA A 7 0.73 0.98 -4.11
N ALA A 8 1.64 0.88 -5.09
CA ALA A 8 2.30 -0.37 -5.45
C ALA A 8 3.09 -0.97 -4.27
N GLU A 9 3.91 -0.18 -3.55
CA GLU A 9 4.65 -0.67 -2.39
C GLU A 9 3.73 -1.05 -1.23
N ALA A 10 2.66 -0.29 -1.00
CA ALA A 10 1.64 -0.62 0.00
C ALA A 10 0.95 -1.96 -0.31
N LEU A 11 0.58 -2.19 -1.56
CA LEU A 11 0.01 -3.46 -2.02
C LEU A 11 1.03 -4.60 -1.91
N ARG A 12 2.28 -4.36 -2.32
CA ARG A 12 3.37 -5.36 -2.23
C ARG A 12 3.59 -5.78 -0.78
N PHE A 13 3.62 -4.81 0.13
CA PHE A 13 3.70 -5.07 1.56
C PHE A 13 2.50 -5.90 2.03
N ARG A 14 1.27 -5.46 1.75
CA ARG A 14 0.07 -6.14 2.25
C ARG A 14 -0.07 -7.56 1.69
N LEU A 15 0.08 -7.73 0.38
CA LEU A 15 0.00 -9.05 -0.27
C LEU A 15 1.13 -9.97 0.18
N GLY A 16 2.35 -9.44 0.36
CA GLY A 16 3.47 -10.20 0.92
C GLY A 16 3.25 -10.70 2.36
N THR A 17 2.37 -10.05 3.12
CA THR A 17 1.94 -10.54 4.45
C THR A 17 0.80 -11.56 4.41
N LEU A 18 0.10 -11.65 3.27
CA LEU A 18 -0.98 -12.60 3.04
C LEU A 18 -0.47 -13.90 2.40
N SER A 19 0.65 -13.84 1.65
CA SER A 19 1.30 -15.03 1.10
C SER A 19 1.88 -15.90 2.21
N GLU A 20 1.39 -17.14 2.32
CA GLU A 20 1.95 -18.15 3.21
C GLU A 20 3.42 -18.45 2.87
N PRO A 21 4.26 -18.79 3.87
CA PRO A 21 5.62 -19.26 3.64
C PRO A 21 5.59 -20.63 2.96
N GLY A 22 5.49 -20.65 1.63
CA GLY A 22 5.37 -21.87 0.81
C GLY A 22 4.58 -21.70 -0.48
N GLY A 23 3.84 -20.59 -0.63
CA GLY A 23 3.19 -20.22 -1.89
C GLY A 23 4.19 -19.65 -2.90
N SER A 24 3.97 -19.94 -4.18
CA SER A 24 4.74 -19.40 -5.32
C SER A 24 5.22 -17.96 -5.09
N ASN A 25 6.53 -17.72 -5.29
CA ASN A 25 7.18 -16.39 -5.16
C ASN A 25 6.65 -15.33 -6.14
N ASN A 26 5.57 -15.61 -6.87
CA ASN A 26 4.89 -14.67 -7.75
C ASN A 26 3.57 -14.25 -7.07
N PRO A 27 3.44 -13.00 -6.58
CA PRO A 27 2.14 -12.52 -6.13
C PRO A 27 1.15 -12.62 -7.31
N PRO A 28 -0.08 -13.13 -7.11
CA PRO A 28 -1.07 -13.27 -8.19
C PRO A 28 -1.54 -11.92 -8.78
N VAL A 29 -1.05 -10.81 -8.24
CA VAL A 29 -1.43 -9.45 -8.60
C VAL A 29 -0.17 -8.67 -8.95
N ASP A 30 -0.13 -8.10 -10.17
CA ASP A 30 0.86 -7.09 -10.54
C ASP A 30 0.57 -5.81 -9.73
N THR A 31 1.39 -5.55 -8.72
CA THR A 31 1.25 -4.39 -7.85
C THR A 31 1.56 -3.07 -8.55
N SER A 32 2.37 -3.10 -9.61
CA SER A 32 2.69 -1.90 -10.40
C SER A 32 1.45 -1.44 -11.15
N GLU A 33 0.84 -2.37 -11.92
CA GLU A 33 -0.42 -2.11 -12.64
C GLU A 33 -1.53 -1.69 -11.67
N ALA A 34 -1.67 -2.41 -10.56
CA ALA A 34 -2.67 -2.07 -9.54
C ALA A 34 -2.45 -0.68 -8.93
N GLY A 35 -1.18 -0.28 -8.71
CA GLY A 35 -0.84 1.05 -8.23
C GLY A 35 -1.22 2.15 -9.22
N GLU A 36 -1.01 1.93 -10.52
CA GLU A 36 -1.44 2.85 -11.58
C GLU A 36 -2.97 2.99 -11.63
N ILE A 37 -3.69 1.88 -11.54
CA ILE A 37 -5.17 1.88 -11.48
C ILE A 37 -5.65 2.72 -10.29
N LEU A 38 -5.09 2.49 -9.10
CA LEU A 38 -5.44 3.21 -7.88
C LEU A 38 -5.15 4.72 -7.98
N ALA A 39 -4.03 5.09 -8.59
CA ALA A 39 -3.66 6.49 -8.76
C ALA A 39 -4.54 7.22 -9.79
N ALA A 40 -5.05 6.52 -10.80
CA ALA A 40 -5.83 7.11 -11.89
C ALA A 40 -7.34 7.20 -11.60
N CYS A 41 -7.90 6.30 -10.78
CA CYS A 41 -9.35 6.16 -10.66
C CYS A 41 -10.07 7.26 -9.85
N GLY A 42 -9.34 8.05 -9.05
CA GLY A 42 -9.93 9.12 -8.24
C GLY A 42 -10.92 8.63 -7.17
N ASP A 43 -10.77 7.40 -6.66
CA ASP A 43 -11.59 6.87 -5.57
C ASP A 43 -11.25 7.61 -4.25
N PRO A 44 -12.22 8.29 -3.60
CA PRO A 44 -11.93 9.06 -2.38
C PRO A 44 -11.41 8.20 -1.22
N GLY A 45 -11.78 6.92 -1.18
CA GLY A 45 -11.28 5.98 -0.19
C GLY A 45 -9.81 5.64 -0.40
N VAL A 46 -9.37 5.54 -1.65
CA VAL A 46 -7.95 5.37 -2.02
C VAL A 46 -7.14 6.60 -1.64
N ASP A 47 -7.62 7.81 -1.97
CA ASP A 47 -6.94 9.05 -1.60
C ASP A 47 -6.80 9.22 -0.08
N SER A 48 -7.85 8.89 0.66
CA SER A 48 -7.81 8.90 2.13
C SER A 48 -6.82 7.88 2.67
N ALA A 49 -6.78 6.68 2.11
CA ALA A 49 -5.84 5.64 2.52
C ALA A 49 -4.38 6.03 2.24
N LEU A 50 -4.09 6.60 1.06
CA LEU A 50 -2.74 7.09 0.73
C LEU A 50 -2.29 8.22 1.64
N ARG A 51 -3.18 9.14 2.01
CA ARG A 51 -2.89 10.21 2.99
C ARG A 51 -2.57 9.62 4.36
N MET A 52 -3.41 8.71 4.85
CA MET A 52 -3.22 8.04 6.14
C MET A 52 -1.94 7.23 6.21
N LEU A 53 -1.58 6.55 5.11
CA LEU A 53 -0.32 5.86 4.98
C LEU A 53 0.87 6.84 5.05
N GLY A 54 0.79 7.97 4.35
CA GLY A 54 1.80 9.02 4.41
C GLY A 54 1.98 9.61 5.81
N ASP A 55 0.89 9.82 6.55
CA ASP A 55 0.94 10.31 7.93
C ASP A 55 1.53 9.26 8.87
N THR A 56 1.18 7.98 8.69
CA THR A 56 1.77 6.86 9.44
C THR A 56 3.26 6.73 9.16
N TRP A 57 3.69 6.92 7.92
CA TRP A 57 5.11 6.90 7.52
C TRP A 57 5.91 7.98 8.25
N ARG A 58 5.39 9.22 8.29
CA ARG A 58 6.01 10.31 9.04
C ARG A 58 6.02 10.05 10.55
N ALA A 59 4.90 9.56 11.10
CA ALA A 59 4.80 9.24 12.52
C ALA A 59 5.74 8.08 12.92
N ALA A 60 6.00 7.15 12.00
CA ALA A 60 7.02 6.12 12.16
C ALA A 60 8.44 6.69 12.18
N GLY A 61 8.66 7.97 11.86
CA GLY A 61 9.97 8.62 11.76
C GLY A 61 10.76 8.17 10.54
N LEU A 62 10.07 7.84 9.45
CA LEU A 62 10.67 7.48 8.16
C LEU A 62 10.75 8.72 7.26
N GLU A 63 11.77 8.76 6.40
CA GLU A 63 12.00 9.87 5.48
C GLU A 63 10.83 10.02 4.48
N PRO A 64 10.14 11.17 4.41
CA PRO A 64 8.96 11.33 3.56
C PRO A 64 9.24 11.12 2.06
N THR A 65 10.48 11.33 1.63
CA THR A 65 10.91 11.21 0.23
C THR A 65 11.24 9.77 -0.19
N THR A 66 11.14 8.80 0.73
CA THR A 66 11.48 7.39 0.47
C THR A 66 10.27 6.47 0.47
N ILE A 67 9.07 6.97 0.75
CA ILE A 67 7.83 6.19 0.81
C ILE A 67 7.47 5.48 -0.51
N ASP A 68 7.94 5.98 -1.66
CA ASP A 68 7.74 5.40 -2.98
C ASP A 68 8.87 4.44 -3.42
N ARG A 69 9.84 4.20 -2.54
CA ARG A 69 10.93 3.23 -2.73
C ARG A 69 10.55 1.90 -2.09
N PRO A 70 11.22 0.78 -2.47
CA PRO A 70 10.99 -0.50 -1.83
C PRO A 70 11.11 -0.44 -0.30
N TRP A 71 10.07 -0.86 0.41
CA TRP A 71 10.07 -0.86 1.87
C TRP A 71 10.89 -2.02 2.42
N THR A 72 11.76 -1.72 3.38
CA THR A 72 12.56 -2.72 4.06
C THR A 72 11.77 -3.42 5.18
N ALA A 73 12.31 -4.52 5.70
CA ALA A 73 11.77 -5.17 6.90
C ALA A 73 11.76 -4.21 8.11
N GLY A 74 12.73 -3.30 8.21
CA GLY A 74 12.78 -2.28 9.26
C GLY A 74 11.68 -1.23 9.12
N ASP A 75 11.45 -0.73 7.91
CA ASP A 75 10.39 0.26 7.63
C ASP A 75 9.03 -0.31 7.97
N THR A 76 8.77 -1.54 7.50
CA THR A 76 7.50 -2.24 7.74
C THR A 76 7.27 -2.55 9.21
N ALA A 77 8.31 -2.91 9.96
CA ALA A 77 8.21 -3.09 11.41
C ALA A 77 7.84 -1.77 12.11
N ARG A 78 8.49 -0.65 11.78
CA ARG A 78 8.18 0.67 12.36
C ARG A 78 6.76 1.12 12.02
N LEU A 79 6.33 0.92 10.78
CA LEU A 79 4.96 1.21 10.34
C LEU A 79 3.94 0.41 11.15
N ARG A 80 4.14 -0.90 11.34
CA ARG A 80 3.24 -1.73 12.15
C ARG A 80 3.18 -1.27 13.60
N THR A 81 4.33 -0.92 14.18
CA THR A 81 4.40 -0.44 15.58
C THR A 81 3.60 0.85 15.78
N VAL A 82 3.68 1.80 14.84
CA VAL A 82 3.01 3.11 14.98
C VAL A 82 1.57 3.08 14.47
N GLY A 83 1.32 2.42 13.36
CA GLY A 83 0.01 2.41 12.70
C GLY A 83 -0.96 1.34 13.22
N GLY A 84 -0.45 0.27 13.84
CA GLY A 84 -1.26 -0.80 14.44
C GLY A 84 -2.33 -1.36 13.49
N VAL A 85 -3.53 -1.59 14.03
CA VAL A 85 -4.69 -2.08 13.27
C VAL A 85 -5.10 -1.12 12.16
N LYS A 86 -5.05 0.19 12.42
CA LYS A 86 -5.46 1.23 11.46
C LYS A 86 -4.61 1.22 10.19
N LEU A 87 -3.33 0.85 10.28
CA LEU A 87 -2.49 0.62 9.10
C LEU A 87 -3.01 -0.56 8.28
N LEU A 88 -3.41 -1.67 8.92
CA LEU A 88 -3.95 -2.83 8.20
C LEU A 88 -5.26 -2.47 7.50
N ASP A 89 -6.17 -1.76 8.16
CA ASP A 89 -7.41 -1.27 7.56
C ASP A 89 -7.13 -0.36 6.36
N THR A 90 -6.13 0.52 6.49
CA THR A 90 -5.68 1.41 5.41
C THR A 90 -5.18 0.61 4.20
N LEU A 91 -4.42 -0.47 4.43
CA LEU A 91 -3.90 -1.32 3.37
C LEU A 91 -5.00 -2.16 2.73
N ASP A 92 -5.94 -2.69 3.52
CA ASP A 92 -7.10 -3.44 3.03
C ASP A 92 -8.04 -2.55 2.21
N GLN A 93 -8.13 -1.26 2.56
CA GLN A 93 -8.85 -0.26 1.76
C GLN A 93 -8.21 -0.05 0.38
N LEU A 94 -6.87 -0.08 0.28
CA LEU A 94 -6.16 -0.02 -1.01
C LEU A 94 -6.38 -1.30 -1.83
N VAL A 95 -6.27 -2.49 -1.21
CA VAL A 95 -6.55 -3.77 -1.87
C VAL A 95 -7.98 -3.79 -2.44
N THR A 96 -8.97 -3.43 -1.62
CA THR A 96 -10.37 -3.36 -2.07
C THR A 96 -10.59 -2.27 -3.12
N GLY A 97 -9.82 -1.18 -3.04
CA GLY A 97 -9.81 -0.11 -4.04
C GLY A 97 -9.45 -0.59 -5.44
N VAL A 98 -8.54 -1.56 -5.58
CA VAL A 98 -8.15 -2.11 -6.89
C VAL A 98 -9.37 -2.68 -7.62
N SER A 99 -10.19 -3.46 -6.91
CA SER A 99 -11.41 -4.05 -7.48
C SER A 99 -12.45 -2.98 -7.84
N ARG A 100 -12.64 -1.96 -6.98
CA ARG A 100 -13.56 -0.85 -7.28
C ARG A 100 -13.13 -0.03 -8.50
N CYS A 101 -11.83 0.19 -8.64
CA CYS A 101 -11.24 1.01 -9.69
C CYS A 101 -11.08 0.26 -11.03
N ARG A 102 -11.13 -1.07 -11.04
CA ARG A 102 -11.14 -1.89 -12.27
C ARG A 102 -12.49 -1.94 -12.97
N ILE A 103 -13.60 -1.64 -12.29
CA ILE A 103 -14.93 -1.62 -12.89
C ILE A 103 -15.12 -0.23 -13.53
N PRO A 104 -15.27 -0.13 -14.87
CA PRO A 104 -15.56 1.15 -15.50
C PRO A 104 -16.88 1.69 -14.95
N ARG A 105 -16.88 2.95 -14.50
CA ARG A 105 -18.11 3.69 -14.16
C ARG A 105 -18.82 4.17 -15.41
#